data_AF-A0A944X8A7-F1
#
_entry.id   AF-A0A944X8A7-F1
#
_cell.length_a   1.000
_cell.length_b   1.000
_cell.length_c   1.000
_cell.angle_alpha   90.00
_cell.angle_beta   90.00
_cell.angle_gamma   90.00
#
_symmetry.space_group_name_H-M   'P 1'
#
loop_
_entity.id
_entity.type
_entity.pdbx_description
1 polymer ?
#
loop_
_entity_poly.entity_id
_entity_poly.type
_entity_poly.pdbx_seq_one_letter_code
_entity_poly.pdbx_strand_id
1 'polypeptide(L)'
;MDRAVLVLNQNYEPLNVCSVRRALALMFRGKASNVETGLGVVRSVAACFDVPSVVRLERYIRAPRRRVVLSKRNVLRRDNYVCQYCGIRDREMTIDHVIPKKDDGPSTWENLVAACATCNARKGGRKPEQAGLSLIRTPRRPNNVTFIRNYVGASDYRWKPYLFLD
;
A
#
# COMPACT_ATOMS: atom_id res chain seq x y z
N MET A 1 0.24 19.33 -7.61
CA MET A 1 0.61 19.13 -6.17
C MET A 1 0.30 17.72 -5.66
N ASP A 2 -0.26 16.83 -6.49
CA ASP A 2 -0.73 15.51 -6.06
C ASP A 2 0.35 14.42 -6.06
N ARG A 3 1.63 14.81 -6.14
CA ARG A 3 2.74 13.88 -5.98
C ARG A 3 2.83 13.43 -4.53
N ALA A 4 3.18 12.17 -4.37
CA ALA A 4 3.32 11.52 -3.09
C ALA A 4 4.71 11.81 -2.48
N VAL A 5 4.76 12.03 -1.17
CA VAL A 5 5.98 12.29 -0.39
C VAL A 5 6.00 11.37 0.82
N LEU A 6 7.06 10.58 0.96
CA LEU A 6 7.23 9.67 2.09
C LEU A 6 7.56 10.47 3.34
N VAL A 7 6.85 10.16 4.43
CA VAL A 7 7.08 10.76 5.74
C VAL A 7 7.71 9.72 6.64
N LEU A 8 8.90 10.02 7.11
CA LEU A 8 9.63 9.23 8.09
C LEU A 8 9.39 9.79 9.49
N ASN A 9 9.44 8.89 10.46
CA ASN A 9 9.52 9.23 11.86
C ASN A 9 10.94 9.75 12.20
N GLN A 10 11.14 10.28 13.40
CA GLN A 10 12.42 10.87 13.82
C GLN A 10 13.59 9.88 13.78
N ASN A 11 13.31 8.58 13.93
CA ASN A 11 14.24 7.45 13.81
C ASN A 11 14.29 6.82 12.40
N TYR A 12 13.85 7.54 11.37
CA TYR A 12 13.83 7.09 9.96
C TYR A 12 12.85 5.94 9.62
N GLU A 13 12.05 5.48 10.57
CA GLU A 13 10.99 4.50 10.26
C GLU A 13 9.91 5.12 9.37
N PRO A 14 9.45 4.43 8.31
CA PRO A 14 8.41 4.94 7.43
C PRO A 14 7.06 5.02 8.15
N LEU A 15 6.52 6.25 8.25
CA LEU A 15 5.32 6.53 9.03
C LEU A 15 4.06 6.53 8.16
N ASN A 16 4.08 7.30 7.08
CA ASN A 16 3.00 7.37 6.09
C ASN A 16 3.47 8.06 4.81
N VAL A 17 2.54 8.26 3.87
CA VAL A 17 2.77 9.08 2.68
C VAL A 17 1.76 10.22 2.67
N CYS A 18 2.20 11.40 2.23
CA CYS A 18 1.38 12.60 2.12
C CYS A 18 1.55 13.29 0.76
N SER A 19 0.77 14.34 0.51
CA SER A 19 0.95 15.18 -0.68
C SER A 19 2.10 16.16 -0.48
N VAL A 20 2.70 16.60 -1.59
CA VAL A 20 3.70 17.69 -1.60
C VAL A 20 3.26 18.91 -0.80
N ARG A 21 2.00 19.35 -0.97
CA ARG A 21 1.45 20.49 -0.24
C ARG A 21 1.57 20.30 1.28
N ARG A 22 1.24 19.11 1.78
CA ARG A 22 1.31 18.79 3.21
C ARG A 22 2.76 18.68 3.68
N ALA A 23 3.65 18.11 2.89
CA ALA A 23 5.07 18.01 3.21
C ALA A 23 5.71 19.40 3.36
N LEU A 24 5.50 20.29 2.38
CA LEU A 24 5.98 21.68 2.44
C LEU A 24 5.41 22.43 3.65
N ALA A 25 4.12 22.25 3.95
CA ALA A 25 3.51 22.85 5.14
C ALA A 25 4.12 22.34 6.47
N LEU A 26 4.58 21.08 6.53
CA LEU A 26 5.31 20.58 7.70
C LEU A 26 6.70 21.19 7.80
N MET A 27 7.41 21.33 6.68
CA MET A 27 8.74 21.94 6.61
C MET A 27 8.72 23.42 7.00
N PHE A 28 7.85 24.22 6.40
CA PHE A 28 7.75 25.66 6.70
C PHE A 28 7.32 25.96 8.14
N ARG A 29 6.67 24.99 8.82
CA ARG A 29 6.34 25.08 10.24
C ARG A 29 7.45 24.57 11.16
N GLY A 30 8.61 24.20 10.64
CA GLY A 30 9.73 23.64 11.39
C GLY A 30 9.45 22.26 12.00
N LYS A 31 8.47 21.51 11.48
CA LYS A 31 8.06 20.21 12.05
C LYS A 31 8.71 19.01 11.36
N ALA A 32 9.27 19.22 10.18
CA ALA A 32 9.92 18.19 9.41
C ALA A 32 11.11 18.76 8.65
N SER A 33 12.18 17.98 8.54
CA SER A 33 13.29 18.25 7.65
C SER A 33 13.11 17.52 6.32
N ASN A 34 13.70 18.09 5.28
CA ASN A 34 13.86 17.43 4.01
C ASN A 34 14.97 16.38 4.10
N VAL A 35 14.74 15.19 3.54
CA VAL A 35 15.74 14.12 3.46
C VAL A 35 16.16 13.89 2.03
N GLU A 36 15.19 13.79 1.12
CA GLU A 36 15.42 13.56 -0.31
C GLU A 36 14.63 14.58 -1.13
N THR A 37 15.28 15.30 -2.06
CA THR A 37 14.62 16.13 -3.09
C THR A 37 14.56 15.41 -4.41
N GLY A 38 13.80 15.95 -5.37
CA GLY A 38 13.82 15.49 -6.78
C GLY A 38 12.42 15.31 -7.38
N LEU A 39 11.38 15.82 -6.72
CA LEU A 39 10.05 15.91 -7.32
C LEU A 39 9.83 17.24 -8.08
N GLY A 40 10.92 17.91 -8.46
CA GLY A 40 10.91 19.22 -9.13
C GLY A 40 10.97 20.39 -8.15
N VAL A 41 10.51 21.56 -8.58
CA VAL A 41 10.55 22.81 -7.82
C VAL A 41 9.18 23.47 -7.73
N VAL A 42 8.89 24.10 -6.61
CA VAL A 42 7.74 25.00 -6.43
C VAL A 42 8.25 26.43 -6.44
N ARG A 43 7.68 27.27 -7.30
CA ARG A 43 8.04 28.67 -7.43
C ARG A 43 6.94 29.55 -6.83
N SER A 44 7.37 30.57 -6.12
CA SER A 44 6.60 31.76 -5.78
C SER A 44 7.15 32.94 -6.57
N VAL A 45 6.50 34.10 -6.48
CA VAL A 45 6.98 35.32 -7.13
C VAL A 45 8.39 35.70 -6.67
N ALA A 46 8.72 35.44 -5.40
CA ALA A 46 9.98 35.88 -4.78
C ALA A 46 11.02 34.76 -4.54
N ALA A 47 10.64 33.49 -4.67
CA ALA A 47 11.49 32.37 -4.25
C ALA A 47 11.16 31.06 -4.96
N CYS A 48 12.15 30.17 -5.02
CA CYS A 48 12.03 28.82 -5.55
C CYS A 48 12.40 27.80 -4.45
N PHE A 49 11.60 26.75 -4.30
CA PHE A 49 11.77 25.72 -3.27
C PHE A 49 11.81 24.33 -3.91
N ASP A 50 12.76 23.51 -3.50
CA ASP A 50 12.79 22.11 -3.92
C ASP A 50 11.62 21.34 -3.35
N VAL A 51 11.01 20.50 -4.19
CA VAL A 51 9.95 19.61 -3.75
C VAL A 51 10.55 18.35 -3.15
N PRO A 52 10.29 18.08 -1.85
CA PRO A 52 10.80 16.89 -1.20
C PRO A 52 10.10 15.64 -1.73
N SER A 53 10.85 14.57 -1.87
CA SER A 53 10.35 13.21 -2.05
C SER A 53 10.25 12.46 -0.73
N VAL A 54 11.14 12.76 0.21
CA VAL A 54 11.14 12.17 1.55
C VAL A 54 11.34 13.30 2.57
N VAL A 55 10.49 13.32 3.60
CA VAL A 55 10.63 14.21 4.75
C VAL A 55 10.71 13.41 6.04
N ARG A 56 11.42 13.91 7.04
CA ARG A 56 11.55 13.30 8.36
C ARG A 56 10.96 14.22 9.41
N LEU A 57 10.14 13.70 10.30
CA LEU A 57 9.60 14.47 11.41
C LEU A 57 10.69 14.76 12.45
N GLU A 58 10.70 15.98 12.99
CA GLU A 58 11.68 16.37 14.02
C GLU A 58 11.39 15.77 15.40
N ARG A 59 10.14 15.38 15.64
CA ARG A 59 9.72 14.72 16.87
C ARG A 59 9.35 13.27 16.60
N TYR A 60 9.69 12.40 17.55
CA TYR A 60 9.26 11.01 17.50
C TYR A 60 7.75 10.90 17.69
N ILE A 61 7.07 10.29 16.73
CA ILE A 61 5.63 10.04 16.79
C ILE A 61 5.38 8.59 17.15
N ARG A 62 4.82 8.36 18.34
CA ARG A 62 4.18 7.08 18.71
C ARG A 62 2.82 6.99 18.01
N ALA A 63 2.83 6.70 16.71
CA ALA A 63 1.60 6.45 15.99
C ALA A 63 1.06 5.06 16.36
N PRO A 64 -0.24 4.90 16.66
CA PRO A 64 -0.87 3.59 16.60
C PRO A 64 -0.61 3.01 15.22
N ARG A 65 -0.28 1.71 15.12
CA ARG A 65 -0.15 1.03 13.83
C ARG A 65 -1.44 1.26 13.04
N ARG A 66 -1.43 2.22 12.09
CA ARG A 66 -2.59 2.52 11.24
C ARG A 66 -2.98 1.22 10.56
N ARG A 67 -4.12 0.64 10.92
CA ARG A 67 -4.53 -0.63 10.33
C ARG A 67 -4.96 -0.33 8.90
N VAL A 68 -4.41 -1.05 7.93
CA VAL A 68 -4.89 -1.00 6.56
C VAL A 68 -6.35 -1.44 6.56
N VAL A 69 -7.23 -0.53 6.15
CA VAL A 69 -8.68 -0.80 6.08
C VAL A 69 -8.92 -1.92 5.08
N LEU A 70 -9.70 -2.92 5.48
CA LEU A 70 -10.10 -3.99 4.58
C LEU A 70 -11.10 -3.43 3.55
N SER A 71 -10.78 -3.57 2.27
CA SER A 71 -11.67 -3.18 1.17
C SER A 71 -11.32 -4.00 -0.07
N LYS A 72 -12.26 -4.16 -1.01
CA LYS A 72 -12.00 -4.82 -2.31
C LYS A 72 -10.74 -4.25 -2.96
N ARG A 73 -10.64 -2.92 -3.05
CA ARG A 73 -9.47 -2.23 -3.63
C ARG A 73 -8.16 -2.63 -2.93
N ASN A 74 -8.14 -2.72 -1.61
CA ASN A 74 -6.92 -3.04 -0.87
C ASN A 74 -6.56 -4.53 -0.92
N VAL A 75 -7.54 -5.44 -1.01
CA VAL A 75 -7.26 -6.87 -1.26
C VAL A 75 -6.70 -7.08 -2.66
N LEU A 76 -7.32 -6.49 -3.69
CA LEU A 76 -6.81 -6.57 -5.06
C LEU A 76 -5.38 -6.03 -5.17
N ARG A 77 -5.10 -4.89 -4.52
CA ARG A 77 -3.75 -4.33 -4.45
C ARG A 77 -2.77 -5.20 -3.68
N ARG A 78 -3.19 -5.83 -2.57
CA ARG A 78 -2.35 -6.76 -1.80
C ARG A 78 -1.86 -7.91 -2.67
N ASP A 79 -2.75 -8.42 -3.48
CA ASP A 79 -2.48 -9.53 -4.38
C ASP A 79 -1.88 -9.05 -5.71
N ASN A 80 -1.51 -7.77 -5.81
CA ASN A 80 -0.95 -7.14 -7.01
C ASN A 80 -1.79 -7.39 -8.28
N TYR A 81 -3.11 -7.41 -8.12
CA TYR A 81 -4.05 -7.71 -9.20
C TYR A 81 -3.77 -9.07 -9.86
N VAL A 82 -3.19 -10.02 -9.11
CA VAL A 82 -2.91 -11.39 -9.54
C VAL A 82 -3.95 -12.34 -8.93
N CYS A 83 -4.58 -13.16 -9.77
CA CYS A 83 -5.46 -14.23 -9.32
C CYS A 83 -4.67 -15.20 -8.44
N GLN A 84 -5.11 -15.39 -7.19
CA GLN A 84 -4.42 -16.26 -6.23
C GLN A 84 -4.59 -17.75 -6.52
N TYR A 85 -5.35 -18.11 -7.57
CA TYR A 85 -5.55 -19.49 -8.01
C TYR A 85 -4.74 -19.86 -9.26
N CYS A 86 -4.75 -19.01 -10.30
CA CYS A 86 -4.08 -19.31 -11.58
C CYS A 86 -2.90 -18.40 -11.92
N GLY A 87 -2.68 -17.32 -11.16
CA GLY A 87 -1.53 -16.43 -11.36
C GLY A 87 -1.69 -15.40 -12.48
N ILE A 88 -2.81 -15.38 -13.21
CA ILE A 88 -3.06 -14.33 -14.21
C ILE A 88 -3.14 -12.96 -13.54
N ARG A 89 -2.57 -11.94 -14.18
CA ARG A 89 -2.64 -10.54 -13.74
C ARG A 89 -3.60 -9.77 -14.62
N ASP A 90 -4.61 -9.14 -14.03
CA ASP A 90 -5.61 -8.33 -14.74
C ASP A 90 -6.13 -7.22 -13.84
N ARG A 91 -6.53 -6.09 -14.42
CA ARG A 91 -7.21 -5.01 -13.70
C ARG A 91 -8.63 -5.41 -13.28
N GLU A 92 -9.29 -6.28 -14.05
CA GLU A 92 -10.64 -6.75 -13.76
C GLU A 92 -10.64 -8.02 -12.89
N MET A 93 -10.33 -7.83 -11.62
CA MET A 93 -10.33 -8.91 -10.63
C MET A 93 -11.55 -8.85 -9.71
N THR A 94 -12.01 -10.03 -9.32
CA THR A 94 -13.04 -10.21 -8.28
C THR A 94 -12.38 -10.53 -6.94
N ILE A 95 -13.17 -10.46 -5.87
CA ILE A 95 -12.78 -10.93 -4.55
C ILE A 95 -13.51 -12.23 -4.29
N ASP A 96 -12.77 -13.24 -3.84
CA ASP A 96 -13.31 -14.52 -3.43
C ASP A 96 -12.97 -14.79 -1.96
N HIS A 97 -13.88 -15.49 -1.29
CA HIS A 97 -13.71 -15.98 0.07
C HIS A 97 -13.09 -17.38 0.01
N VAL A 98 -11.88 -17.56 0.52
CA VAL A 98 -11.19 -18.86 0.55
C VAL A 98 -12.08 -19.92 1.21
N ILE A 99 -12.48 -19.67 2.46
CA ILE A 99 -13.58 -20.36 3.13
C ILE A 99 -14.88 -19.68 2.69
N PRO A 100 -15.79 -20.38 1.99
CA PRO A 100 -17.03 -19.79 1.49
C PRO A 100 -17.93 -19.22 2.59
N LYS A 101 -18.72 -18.20 2.26
CA LYS A 101 -19.70 -17.62 3.21
C LYS A 101 -20.72 -18.63 3.74
N LYS A 102 -21.12 -19.61 2.92
CA LYS A 102 -22.05 -20.67 3.33
C LYS A 102 -21.44 -21.64 4.36
N ASP A 103 -20.12 -21.67 4.48
CA ASP A 103 -19.37 -22.43 5.47
C ASP A 103 -18.88 -21.48 6.60
N ASP A 104 -19.63 -20.41 6.86
CA ASP A 104 -19.32 -19.34 7.84
C ASP A 104 -17.96 -18.64 7.65
N GLY A 105 -17.48 -18.61 6.41
CA GLY A 105 -16.23 -17.93 6.04
C GLY A 105 -16.26 -16.42 6.33
N PRO A 106 -15.38 -15.90 7.20
CA PRO A 106 -15.43 -14.51 7.62
C PRO A 106 -14.88 -13.58 6.52
N SER A 107 -15.28 -12.31 6.52
CA SER A 107 -14.72 -11.30 5.60
C SER A 107 -13.50 -10.64 6.23
N THR A 108 -12.37 -11.35 6.22
CA THR A 108 -11.09 -10.93 6.83
C THR A 108 -9.96 -10.91 5.82
N TRP A 109 -8.82 -10.32 6.20
CA TRP A 109 -7.63 -10.33 5.35
C TRP A 109 -7.13 -11.75 5.09
N GLU A 110 -7.34 -12.64 6.04
CA GLU A 110 -6.90 -14.03 6.04
C GLU A 110 -7.85 -14.95 5.26
N ASN A 111 -8.99 -14.43 4.79
CA ASN A 111 -9.98 -15.20 4.05
C ASN A 111 -10.36 -14.61 2.69
N LEU A 112 -9.98 -13.36 2.40
CA LEU A 112 -10.27 -12.72 1.12
C LEU A 112 -9.05 -12.72 0.20
N VAL A 113 -9.23 -13.09 -1.06
CA VAL A 113 -8.20 -13.11 -2.11
C VAL A 113 -8.70 -12.52 -3.42
N ALA A 114 -7.78 -12.03 -4.25
CA ALA A 114 -8.06 -11.69 -5.64
C ALA A 114 -8.25 -12.97 -6.47
N ALA A 115 -9.31 -13.01 -7.27
CA ALA A 115 -9.60 -14.11 -8.18
C ALA A 115 -10.10 -13.58 -9.53
N CYS A 116 -9.64 -14.16 -10.63
CA CYS A 116 -10.22 -13.87 -11.94
C CYS A 116 -11.64 -14.45 -12.03
N ALA A 117 -12.46 -13.95 -12.95
CA ALA A 117 -13.84 -14.40 -13.13
C ALA A 117 -13.93 -15.92 -13.34
N THR A 118 -13.05 -16.49 -14.16
CA THR A 118 -13.01 -17.93 -14.48
C THR A 118 -12.74 -18.80 -13.25
N CYS A 119 -11.70 -18.49 -12.47
CA CYS A 119 -11.37 -19.25 -11.26
C CYS A 119 -12.43 -19.08 -10.18
N ASN A 120 -12.96 -17.86 -10.01
CA ASN A 120 -14.00 -17.58 -9.03
C ASN A 120 -15.29 -18.36 -9.35
N ALA A 121 -15.72 -18.35 -10.61
CA ALA A 121 -16.85 -19.14 -11.09
C ALA A 121 -16.61 -20.65 -10.92
N ARG A 122 -15.41 -21.15 -11.28
CA ARG A 122 -15.04 -22.56 -11.08
C ARG A 122 -15.09 -22.98 -9.61
N LYS A 123 -14.65 -22.12 -8.69
CA LYS A 123 -14.74 -22.40 -7.25
C LYS A 123 -16.19 -22.51 -6.81
N GLY A 124 -17.06 -21.62 -7.28
CA GLY A 124 -18.52 -21.76 -7.17
C GLY A 124 -19.01 -21.90 -5.72
N GLY A 125 -18.38 -21.17 -4.79
CA GLY A 125 -18.72 -21.24 -3.37
C GLY A 125 -18.25 -22.51 -2.65
N ARG A 126 -17.38 -23.33 -3.25
CA ARG A 126 -16.68 -24.44 -2.54
C ARG A 126 -15.37 -23.94 -1.94
N LYS A 127 -14.74 -24.76 -1.08
CA LYS A 127 -13.33 -24.54 -0.69
C LYS A 127 -12.41 -24.77 -1.90
N PRO A 128 -11.23 -24.13 -1.99
CA PRO A 128 -10.35 -24.26 -3.14
C PRO A 128 -10.04 -25.72 -3.50
N GLU A 129 -9.76 -26.53 -2.49
CA GLU A 129 -9.37 -27.94 -2.65
C GLU A 129 -10.50 -28.76 -3.31
N GLN A 130 -11.75 -28.48 -2.93
CA GLN A 130 -12.95 -29.12 -3.50
C GLN A 130 -13.22 -28.71 -4.95
N ALA A 131 -12.62 -27.62 -5.43
CA ALA A 131 -12.71 -27.16 -6.82
C ALA A 131 -11.46 -27.50 -7.66
N GLY A 132 -10.50 -28.23 -7.07
CA GLY A 132 -9.20 -28.51 -7.68
C GLY A 132 -8.37 -27.23 -7.87
N LEU A 133 -8.50 -26.28 -6.95
CA LEU A 133 -7.73 -25.04 -6.91
C LEU A 133 -6.82 -25.05 -5.69
N SER A 134 -5.67 -24.40 -5.81
CA SER A 134 -4.76 -24.15 -4.70
C SER A 134 -4.41 -22.67 -4.66
N LEU A 135 -4.13 -22.18 -3.45
CA LEU A 135 -3.67 -20.81 -3.27
C LEU A 135 -2.18 -20.70 -3.58
N ILE A 136 -1.81 -19.75 -4.43
CA ILE A 136 -0.41 -19.42 -4.71
C ILE A 136 0.27 -18.85 -3.46
N ARG A 137 -0.46 -18.08 -2.64
CA ARG A 137 0.02 -17.51 -1.39
C ARG A 137 -1.05 -17.57 -0.32
N THR A 138 -0.65 -17.79 0.92
CA THR A 138 -1.55 -17.69 2.07
C THR A 138 -1.97 -16.22 2.27
N PRO A 139 -3.27 -15.90 2.25
CA PRO A 139 -3.75 -14.56 2.51
C PRO A 139 -3.43 -14.12 3.95
N ARG A 140 -2.84 -12.94 4.09
CA ARG A 140 -2.51 -12.35 5.40
C ARG A 140 -2.79 -10.85 5.36
N ARG A 141 -3.02 -10.24 6.54
CA ARG A 141 -3.09 -8.78 6.66
C ARG A 141 -1.75 -8.14 6.26
N PRO A 142 -1.73 -7.13 5.37
CA PRO A 142 -0.52 -6.41 5.06
C PRO A 142 -0.06 -5.58 6.26
N ASN A 143 1.26 -5.55 6.51
CA ASN A 143 1.84 -4.61 7.46
C ASN A 143 1.95 -3.20 6.81
N ASN A 144 2.10 -2.15 7.62
CA ASN A 144 2.12 -0.77 7.10
C ASN A 144 3.28 -0.48 6.14
N VAL A 145 4.45 -1.05 6.40
CA VAL A 145 5.63 -0.86 5.54
C VAL A 145 5.35 -1.47 4.17
N THR A 146 4.87 -2.72 4.13
CA THR A 146 4.43 -3.42 2.93
C THR A 146 3.28 -2.68 2.25
N PHE A 147 2.41 -2.03 3.04
CA PHE A 147 1.34 -1.18 2.52
C PHE A 147 1.88 0.09 1.85
N ILE A 148 2.85 0.77 2.43
CA ILE A 148 3.48 1.92 1.78
C ILE A 148 4.23 1.46 0.53
N ARG A 149 5.01 0.40 0.66
CA ARG A 149 5.85 -0.24 -0.36
C ARG A 149 5.09 -0.64 -1.62
N ASN A 150 4.06 -1.48 -1.50
CA ASN A 150 3.37 -2.00 -2.68
C ASN A 150 2.23 -1.07 -3.16
N TYR A 151 1.78 -0.09 -2.36
CA TYR A 151 0.45 0.50 -2.57
C TYR A 151 0.41 2.02 -2.75
N VAL A 152 1.47 2.75 -2.39
CA VAL A 152 1.50 4.21 -2.64
C VAL A 152 2.11 4.55 -4.00
N GLY A 153 2.62 3.53 -4.71
CA GLY A 153 3.37 3.76 -5.93
C GLY A 153 4.63 4.51 -5.58
N ALA A 154 5.60 3.84 -4.95
CA ALA A 154 6.97 4.32 -4.92
C ALA A 154 7.50 4.30 -6.36
N SER A 155 7.00 5.22 -7.19
CA SER A 155 7.58 5.58 -8.48
C SER A 155 8.92 6.26 -8.30
N ASP A 156 9.25 6.60 -7.05
CA ASP A 156 10.49 7.19 -6.65
C ASP A 156 11.45 6.16 -6.06
N TYR A 157 12.52 5.87 -6.80
CA TYR A 157 13.57 4.95 -6.37
C TYR A 157 14.25 5.39 -5.06
N ARG A 158 14.20 6.70 -4.73
CA ARG A 158 14.76 7.26 -3.49
C ARG A 158 14.09 6.74 -2.22
N TRP A 159 12.91 6.12 -2.33
CA TRP A 159 12.22 5.57 -1.16
C TRP A 159 12.75 4.19 -0.75
N LYS A 160 13.50 3.52 -1.63
CA LYS A 160 13.97 2.14 -1.42
C LYS A 160 14.70 1.94 -0.08
N PRO A 161 15.68 2.78 0.31
CA PRO A 161 16.44 2.59 1.54
C PRO A 161 15.56 2.60 2.80
N TYR A 162 14.47 3.36 2.77
CA TYR A 162 13.59 3.57 3.92
C TYR A 162 12.43 2.57 3.99
N LEU A 163 12.21 1.80 2.93
CA LEU A 163 11.14 0.81 2.82
C LEU A 163 11.66 -0.64 2.83
N PHE A 164 12.96 -0.84 3.09
CA PHE A 164 13.64 -2.15 3.04
C PHE A 164 13.37 -2.86 1.70
N LEU A 165 13.54 -2.10 0.61
CA LEU A 165 13.46 -2.60 -0.75
C LEU A 165 14.88 -2.84 -1.25
N ASP A 166 15.22 -4.12 -1.47
CA ASP A 166 16.42 -4.51 -2.23
C ASP A 166 16.30 -4.09 -3.71
#